data_AF-A0A2D1SSE5-F1
#
_entry.id   AF-A0A2D1SSE5-F1
#
_cell.length_a   1.000
_cell.length_b   1.000
_cell.length_c   1.000
_cell.angle_alpha   90.00
_cell.angle_beta   90.00
_cell.angle_gamma   90.00
#
_symmetry.space_group_name_H-M   'P 1'
#
loop_
_entity.id
_entity.type
_entity.pdbx_description
1 polymer ?
#
loop_
_entity_poly.entity_id
_entity_poly.type
_entity_poly.pdbx_seq_one_letter_code
_entity_poly.pdbx_strand_id
1 'polypeptide(L)' 'MDFEEIYQAYFHDVYIYMKSLSIDENIAEEITQETFFKALKSIHRFDGKKDIRAWLLG' A
#
# COMPACT_ATOMS: atom_id res chain seq x y z
N MET A 1 -3.94 -7.58 13.37
CA MET A 1 -3.31 -6.39 12.78
C MET A 1 -4.43 -5.60 12.16
N ASP A 2 -4.65 -4.43 12.71
CA ASP A 2 -5.68 -3.51 12.22
C ASP A 2 -5.23 -2.92 10.86
N PHE A 3 -6.18 -2.61 9.98
CA PHE A 3 -5.84 -1.95 8.72
C PHE A 3 -5.19 -0.58 8.97
N GLU A 4 -5.64 0.13 10.01
CA GLU A 4 -5.06 1.42 10.38
C GLU A 4 -3.58 1.30 10.78
N GLU A 5 -3.20 0.24 11.49
CA GLU A 5 -1.78 -0.05 11.81
C GLU A 5 -0.95 -0.27 10.54
N ILE A 6 -1.50 -0.99 9.56
CA ILE A 6 -0.83 -1.23 8.27
C ILE A 6 -0.69 0.08 7.50
N TYR A 7 -1.74 0.89 7.45
CA TYR A 7 -1.70 2.17 6.76
C TYR A 7 -0.64 3.09 7.36
N GLN A 8 -0.64 3.27 8.68
CA GLN A 8 0.34 4.12 9.36
C GLN A 8 1.77 3.60 9.22
N ALA A 9 1.97 2.29 9.22
CA ALA A 9 3.30 1.69 9.11
C ALA A 9 3.88 1.74 7.68
N TYR A 10 3.05 1.64 6.64
CA TYR A 10 3.53 1.39 5.28
C TYR A 10 3.17 2.48 4.26
N PHE A 11 2.29 3.42 4.58
CA PHE A 11 1.86 4.44 3.60
C PHE A 11 3.04 5.23 3.03
N HIS A 12 3.93 5.74 3.90
CA HIS A 12 5.08 6.52 3.45
C HIS A 12 6.04 5.72 2.58
N ASP A 13 6.34 4.48 2.96
CA ASP A 13 7.23 3.59 2.20
C ASP A 13 6.65 3.28 0.81
N VAL A 14 5.36 2.96 0.73
CA VAL A 14 4.67 2.70 -0.54
C VAL A 14 4.62 3.96 -1.39
N TYR A 15 4.33 5.12 -0.79
CA TYR A 15 4.31 6.40 -1.50
C TYR A 15 5.67 6.75 -2.11
N ILE A 16 6.76 6.65 -1.34
CA ILE A 16 8.11 6.93 -1.85
C ILE A 16 8.50 5.93 -2.94
N TYR A 17 8.10 4.67 -2.80
CA TYR A 17 8.29 3.68 -3.87
C TYR A 17 7.53 4.07 -5.15
N MET A 18 6.25 4.43 -5.06
CA MET A 18 5.46 4.87 -6.23
C MET A 18 6.01 6.16 -6.83
N LYS A 19 6.45 7.10 -5.99
CA LYS A 19 7.13 8.33 -6.42
C LYS A 19 8.47 8.06 -7.10
N SER A 20 9.17 6.98 -6.75
CA SER A 20 10.39 6.59 -7.47
C SER A 20 10.10 6.02 -8.86
N LEU A 21 8.88 5.51 -9.09
CA LEU A 21 8.44 4.94 -10.36
C LEU A 21 7.68 5.95 -11.24
N SER A 22 7.14 7.02 -10.65
CA SER A 22 6.39 8.08 -11.32
C SER A 22 7.20 9.36 -11.39
N ILE A 23 7.10 10.10 -12.49
CA ILE A 23 7.68 11.45 -12.61
C ILE A 23 6.78 12.48 -11.91
N ASP A 24 5.48 12.18 -11.78
CA ASP A 24 4.46 13.07 -11.23
C ASP A 24 4.05 12.64 -9.81
N GLU A 25 4.08 13.60 -8.88
CA GLU A 25 3.74 13.39 -7.47
C GLU A 25 2.25 13.08 -7.25
N ASN A 26 1.35 13.68 -8.02
CA ASN A 26 -0.09 13.44 -7.93
C ASN A 26 -0.41 12.02 -8.40
N ILE A 27 0.24 11.57 -9.47
CA ILE A 27 0.09 10.18 -9.96
C ILE A 27 0.60 9.19 -8.91
N ALA A 28 1.73 9.48 -8.26
CA ALA A 28 2.27 8.62 -7.20
C ALA A 28 1.31 8.54 -6.00
N GLU A 29 0.71 9.66 -5.61
CA GLU A 29 -0.28 9.72 -4.54
C GLU A 29 -1.54 8.93 -4.90
N GLU A 30 -2.10 9.13 -6.09
CA GLU A 30 -3.29 8.42 -6.58
C GLU A 30 -3.09 6.90 -6.56
N ILE A 31 -1.96 6.42 -7.12
CA ILE A 31 -1.64 4.98 -7.13
C ILE A 31 -1.47 4.44 -5.70
N THR A 32 -0.86 5.21 -4.81
CA THR A 32 -0.71 4.82 -3.40
C THR A 32 -2.08 4.68 -2.73
N GLN A 33 -2.97 5.65 -2.91
CA GLN A 33 -4.33 5.59 -2.37
C GLN A 33 -5.11 4.40 -2.94
N GLU A 34 -5.02 4.16 -4.26
CA GLU A 34 -5.68 3.02 -4.90
C GLU A 34 -5.16 1.68 -4.35
N THR A 35 -3.85 1.59 -4.10
CA THR A 35 -3.20 0.41 -3.50
C THR A 35 -3.80 0.10 -2.13
N PHE A 36 -3.85 1.09 -1.24
CA PHE A 36 -4.42 0.89 0.10
C PHE A 36 -5.93 0.66 0.06
N PHE A 37 -6.66 1.23 -0.90
CA PHE A 37 -8.09 0.95 -1.08
C PHE A 37 -8.36 -0.51 -1.49
N LYS A 38 -7.55 -1.06 -2.41
CA LYS A 38 -7.61 -2.49 -2.79
C LYS A 38 -7.24 -3.39 -1.61
N ALA A 39 -6.22 -3.00 -0.84
CA ALA A 39 -5.82 -3.70 0.37
C ALA A 39 -6.95 -3.72 1.41
N LEU A 40 -7.60 -2.58 1.68
CA LEU A 40 -8.73 -2.49 2.60
C LEU A 40 -9.86 -3.45 2.23
N LYS A 41 -10.20 -3.52 0.94
CA LYS A 41 -11.25 -4.43 0.44
C LYS A 41 -10.89 -5.91 0.60
N SER A 42 -9.61 -6.24 0.62
CA SER A 42 -9.12 -7.63 0.59
C SER A 42 -8.40 -8.06 1.87
N ILE A 43 -8.29 -7.19 2.88
CA ILE A 43 -7.52 -7.43 4.11
C ILE A 43 -7.97 -8.69 4.87
N HIS A 44 -9.27 -9.01 4.80
CA HIS A 44 -9.83 -10.24 5.37
C HIS A 44 -9.28 -11.53 4.74
N ARG A 45 -8.61 -11.44 3.59
CA ARG A 45 -7.96 -12.57 2.88
C ARG A 45 -6.46 -12.64 3.14
N PHE A 46 -5.88 -11.65 3.81
CA PHE A 46 -4.48 -11.66 4.15
C PHE A 46 -4.24 -12.64 5.30
N ASP A 47 -3.50 -13.72 5.03
CA ASP A 47 -3.25 -14.81 5.98
C ASP A 47 -1.96 -14.63 6.79
N GLY A 48 -1.25 -13.50 6.60
CA GLY A 48 -0.01 -13.17 7.29
C GLY A 48 1.23 -13.97 6.85
N LYS A 49 1.11 -14.87 5.86
CA LYS A 49 2.25 -15.68 5.39
C LYS A 49 3.12 -14.96 4.37
N LYS A 50 2.51 -14.06 3.58
CA LYS A 50 3.23 -13.20 2.64
C LYS A 50 3.75 -11.96 3.38
N ASP A 51 4.93 -11.50 3.01
CA ASP A 51 5.40 -10.17 3.43
C ASP A 51 4.35 -9.12 3.08
N ILE A 52 4.03 -8.24 4.02
CA ILE A 52 2.95 -7.26 3.87
C ILE A 52 3.24 -6.24 2.77
N ARG A 53 4.50 -5.84 2.55
CA ARG A 53 4.86 -4.94 1.45
C ARG A 53 4.68 -5.64 0.11
N ALA A 54 5.11 -6.90 0.01
CA ALA A 54 4.90 -7.71 -1.18
C ALA A 54 3.41 -8.01 -1.44
N TRP A 55 2.58 -8.05 -0.40
CA TRP A 55 1.12 -8.19 -0.52
C TRP A 55 0.44 -6.88 -0.95
N LEU A 56 0.87 -5.73 -0.41
CA LEU A 56 0.36 -4.43 -0.81
C LEU A 56 0.68 -4.13 -2.28
N LEU A 57 1.88 -4.47 -2.75
CA LEU A 57 2.39 -4.11 -4.07
C LEU A 57 2.12 -5.14 -5.18
N GLY A 58 1.48 -6.28 -4.87
CA GLY A 58 1.29 -7.38 -5.82
C GLY A 58 -0.15 -7.85 -5.89
#